data_AF-A0A6C0FWP4-F1
#
_entry.id   AF-A0A6C0FWP4-F1
#
_cell.length_a   1.000
_cell.length_b   1.000
_cell.length_c   1.000
_cell.angle_alpha   90.00
_cell.angle_beta   90.00
_cell.angle_gamma   90.00
#
_symmetry.space_group_name_H-M   'P 1'
#
loop_
_entity.id
_entity.type
_entity.pdbx_description
1 polymer ?
#
loop_
_entity_poly.entity_id
_entity_poly.type
_entity_poly.pdbx_seq_one_letter_code
_entity_poly.pdbx_strand_id
1 'polypeptide(L)'
;MSELFIPIAYEDIISNFPSSELDLKLMEFVEPNADMEIEINTLCLETRHSGKIVFILGRPGTGKSTFIHSLKWRPNISLRTLVSVDAAEIIKENNLSELLDEIKNISLEAIEKKDKGPTALIIDYLEDLQGFEEGNIKSFFRNLNGVLRKSPLLIIWPVTEKREVDAMLSYAESVSGTLFLKGKEVLAFTGPHTDKFVDIAKRTLSVLNAGKELDDFNLIHEDLVDTLIAVLKLPKIDINLREYYKLLKTHWQQKSGYLRDINSKIPKPTEVWFLFAYKNAEDIVAQFSRKTTRIEDAWSVITDRFSEYIDNNSQRKEAWNARRLQLAFYGALKTRVMYMPTNTLVSILASYSEHAELNKLLDSMNIPENWGNKSKAISSLKRSPMYRQLVGEVYPSGKRKGGPTGVALEKAEPIFGKVVNWISTAGSDKALNKGISIALGDAGIGNSSSEKPHPWIPGIIPDIFIDLPDKQICIEFHYTNKSEPYVLADYVLKKLDVYVAQLTSLISLKL
;
A
#
# COMPACT_ATOMS: atom_id res chain seq x y z
N MET A 1 -12.33 -11.56 -2.56
CA MET A 1 -11.77 -10.18 -2.62
C MET A 1 -11.93 -9.58 -1.25
N SER A 2 -10.87 -9.05 -0.64
CA SER A 2 -11.04 -8.25 0.57
C SER A 2 -11.61 -6.89 0.23
N GLU A 3 -12.57 -6.47 1.02
CA GLU A 3 -13.12 -5.12 0.96
C GLU A 3 -12.06 -4.12 1.43
N LEU A 4 -11.78 -3.10 0.63
CA LEU A 4 -10.88 -2.01 1.00
C LEU A 4 -11.65 -1.01 1.87
N PHE A 5 -11.15 -0.74 3.05
CA PHE A 5 -11.64 0.33 3.90
C PHE A 5 -10.81 1.60 3.69
N ILE A 6 -11.48 2.70 3.31
CA ILE A 6 -10.89 4.04 3.18
C ILE A 6 -11.68 4.99 4.09
N PRO A 7 -11.06 5.60 5.11
CA PRO A 7 -11.74 6.51 6.03
C PRO A 7 -11.99 7.87 5.36
N ILE A 8 -13.19 8.42 5.55
CA ILE A 8 -13.56 9.77 5.06
C ILE A 8 -13.69 10.75 6.24
N ALA A 9 -13.96 10.22 7.44
CA ALA A 9 -14.12 10.95 8.68
C ALA A 9 -13.25 10.37 9.81
N TYR A 10 -13.09 11.13 10.89
CA TYR A 10 -12.35 10.66 12.07
C TYR A 10 -13.14 9.55 12.79
N GLU A 11 -14.45 9.65 12.74
CA GLU A 11 -15.43 8.70 13.26
C GLU A 11 -15.30 7.31 12.60
N ASP A 12 -14.94 7.29 11.31
CA ASP A 12 -14.64 6.06 10.57
C ASP A 12 -13.38 5.37 11.12
N ILE A 13 -12.41 6.14 11.63
CA ILE A 13 -11.15 5.62 12.17
C ILE A 13 -11.37 5.06 13.57
N ILE A 14 -12.04 5.82 14.46
CA ILE A 14 -12.28 5.39 15.84
C ILE A 14 -13.16 4.15 15.92
N SER A 15 -14.10 3.98 14.98
CA SER A 15 -14.96 2.80 14.92
C SER A 15 -14.24 1.54 14.43
N ASN A 16 -13.06 1.70 13.82
CA ASN A 16 -12.27 0.58 13.30
C ASN A 16 -11.39 -0.10 14.36
N PHE A 17 -11.10 0.60 15.48
CA PHE A 17 -10.20 0.10 16.51
C PHE A 17 -10.86 0.06 17.89
N PRO A 18 -10.53 -0.94 18.73
CA PRO A 18 -10.85 -0.89 20.15
C PRO A 18 -10.20 0.33 20.81
N SER A 19 -10.87 0.96 21.79
CA SER A 19 -10.36 2.15 22.48
C SER A 19 -8.99 1.93 23.13
N SER A 20 -8.65 0.70 23.52
CA SER A 20 -7.34 0.34 24.09
C SER A 20 -6.18 0.38 23.11
N GLU A 21 -6.45 0.29 21.80
CA GLU A 21 -5.42 0.23 20.74
C GLU A 21 -5.40 1.50 19.88
N LEU A 22 -6.43 2.35 19.99
CA LEU A 22 -6.63 3.52 19.13
C LEU A 22 -5.39 4.42 19.07
N ASP A 23 -4.83 4.81 20.22
CA ASP A 23 -3.70 5.74 20.26
C ASP A 23 -2.45 5.13 19.60
N LEU A 24 -2.17 3.86 19.87
CA LEU A 24 -1.05 3.13 19.24
C LEU A 24 -1.21 3.06 17.73
N LYS A 25 -2.43 2.81 17.24
CA LYS A 25 -2.73 2.73 15.81
C LYS A 25 -2.63 4.09 15.13
N LEU A 26 -3.15 5.15 15.76
CA LEU A 26 -3.05 6.51 15.25
C LEU A 26 -1.58 6.98 15.16
N MET A 27 -0.72 6.59 16.08
CA MET A 27 0.72 6.92 16.02
C MET A 27 1.41 6.40 14.75
N GLU A 28 0.91 5.31 14.15
CA GLU A 28 1.51 4.71 12.95
C GLU A 28 1.30 5.55 11.67
N PHE A 29 0.28 6.41 11.62
CA PHE A 29 -0.08 7.14 10.39
C PHE A 29 -0.44 8.62 10.55
N VAL A 30 -0.67 9.12 11.77
CA VAL A 30 -1.00 10.55 11.98
C VAL A 30 0.26 11.42 11.87
N GLU A 31 0.37 12.13 10.76
CA GLU A 31 1.47 13.04 10.48
C GLU A 31 1.54 14.19 11.51
N PRO A 32 2.74 14.51 12.05
CA PRO A 32 2.95 15.70 12.86
C PRO A 32 2.62 17.00 12.10
N ASN A 33 2.09 17.99 12.81
CA ASN A 33 1.92 19.35 12.25
C ASN A 33 2.78 20.32 13.06
N ALA A 34 4.06 20.41 12.70
CA ALA A 34 5.07 21.12 13.50
C ALA A 34 4.67 22.56 13.83
N ASP A 35 4.15 23.30 12.84
CA ASP A 35 3.73 24.70 13.03
C ASP A 35 2.61 24.80 14.08
N MET A 36 1.58 23.96 13.97
CA MET A 36 0.48 23.97 14.95
C MET A 36 0.93 23.44 16.32
N GLU A 37 1.82 22.45 16.38
CA GLU A 37 2.38 21.94 17.63
C GLU A 37 3.16 23.02 18.38
N ILE A 38 3.91 23.88 17.68
CA ILE A 38 4.62 25.03 18.27
C ILE A 38 3.62 26.03 18.86
N GLU A 39 2.55 26.35 18.13
CA GLU A 39 1.51 27.25 18.59
C GLU A 39 0.82 26.74 19.86
N ILE A 40 0.41 25.46 19.87
CA ILE A 40 -0.20 24.80 21.03
C ILE A 40 0.76 24.73 22.21
N ASN A 41 2.02 24.37 22.00
CA ASN A 41 3.00 24.31 23.09
C ASN A 41 3.27 25.71 23.68
N THR A 42 3.27 26.76 22.86
CA THR A 42 3.35 28.15 23.35
C THR A 42 2.18 28.46 24.30
N LEU A 43 0.95 28.12 23.90
CA LEU A 43 -0.23 28.30 24.74
C LEU A 43 -0.14 27.48 26.04
N CYS A 44 0.39 26.26 25.98
CA CYS A 44 0.60 25.43 27.18
C CYS A 44 1.55 26.10 28.18
N LEU A 45 2.64 26.70 27.71
CA LEU A 45 3.61 27.40 28.56
C LEU A 45 2.97 28.63 29.25
N GLU A 46 2.14 29.39 28.53
CA GLU A 46 1.39 30.52 29.08
C GLU A 46 0.23 30.10 30.01
N THR A 47 -0.18 28.83 29.97
CA THR A 47 -1.32 28.29 30.73
C THR A 47 -0.93 27.66 32.07
N ARG A 48 0.34 27.78 32.51
CA ARG A 48 0.83 27.15 33.76
C ARG A 48 0.18 27.68 35.04
N HIS A 49 -0.28 28.92 35.02
CA HIS A 49 -0.81 29.60 36.21
C HIS A 49 -2.23 30.15 36.03
N SER A 50 -2.63 30.38 34.78
CA SER A 50 -3.96 30.85 34.43
C SER A 50 -4.40 30.19 33.14
N GLY A 51 -5.64 29.74 33.10
CA GLY A 51 -6.28 29.11 31.97
C GLY A 51 -6.44 30.04 30.78
N LYS A 52 -6.48 29.45 29.60
CA LYS A 52 -6.63 30.14 28.32
C LYS A 52 -7.61 29.40 27.43
N ILE A 53 -8.27 30.15 26.55
CA ILE A 53 -9.08 29.61 25.46
C ILE A 53 -8.32 29.84 24.16
N VAL A 54 -8.40 28.87 23.25
CA VAL A 54 -7.96 29.01 21.88
C VAL A 54 -9.00 28.38 20.95
N PHE A 55 -9.39 29.12 19.92
CA PHE A 55 -10.19 28.57 18.83
C PHE A 55 -9.27 27.93 17.79
N ILE A 56 -9.51 26.67 17.44
CA ILE A 56 -8.86 26.03 16.29
C ILE A 56 -9.83 26.09 15.11
N LEU A 57 -9.62 27.08 14.25
CA LEU A 57 -10.44 27.32 13.07
C LEU A 57 -9.90 26.49 11.90
N GLY A 58 -10.71 25.59 11.36
CA GLY A 58 -10.34 24.90 10.13
C GLY A 58 -11.51 24.16 9.53
N ARG A 59 -11.46 23.90 8.23
CA ARG A 59 -12.63 23.36 7.52
C ARG A 59 -12.93 21.90 7.89
N PRO A 60 -14.14 21.39 7.64
CA PRO A 60 -14.41 19.97 7.75
C PRO A 60 -13.46 19.17 6.85
N GLY A 61 -12.91 18.06 7.38
CA GLY A 61 -12.06 17.16 6.59
C GLY A 61 -10.58 17.54 6.47
N THR A 62 -10.11 18.62 7.10
CA THR A 62 -8.67 18.96 7.16
C THR A 62 -7.87 18.11 8.16
N GLY A 63 -8.55 17.34 9.02
CA GLY A 63 -7.91 16.50 10.04
C GLY A 63 -7.79 17.16 11.43
N LYS A 64 -8.62 18.19 11.74
CA LYS A 64 -8.62 18.86 13.05
C LYS A 64 -8.75 17.89 14.22
N SER A 65 -9.79 17.06 14.24
CA SER A 65 -10.06 16.12 15.34
C SER A 65 -8.92 15.10 15.49
N THR A 66 -8.40 14.61 14.36
CA THR A 66 -7.22 13.73 14.32
C THR A 66 -5.98 14.40 14.92
N PHE A 67 -5.72 15.67 14.57
CA PHE A 67 -4.61 16.45 15.10
C PHE A 67 -4.75 16.68 16.61
N ILE A 68 -5.92 17.15 17.05
CA ILE A 68 -6.20 17.45 18.46
C ILE A 68 -6.06 16.18 19.30
N HIS A 69 -6.65 15.06 18.88
CA HIS A 69 -6.49 13.79 19.59
C HIS A 69 -5.02 13.34 19.65
N SER A 70 -4.23 13.63 18.60
CA SER A 70 -2.80 13.30 18.59
C SER A 70 -1.97 14.01 19.65
N LEU A 71 -2.45 15.14 20.19
CA LEU A 71 -1.77 15.88 21.26
C LEU A 71 -1.53 15.02 22.52
N LYS A 72 -2.29 13.94 22.71
CA LYS A 72 -2.12 12.97 23.81
C LYS A 72 -0.73 12.34 23.88
N TRP A 73 -0.06 12.19 22.73
CA TRP A 73 1.22 11.48 22.63
C TRP A 73 2.33 12.26 21.93
N ARG A 74 2.12 13.55 21.64
CA ARG A 74 3.19 14.38 21.07
C ARG A 74 4.25 14.67 22.13
N PRO A 75 5.50 14.21 21.94
CA PRO A 75 6.53 14.31 22.99
C PRO A 75 6.95 15.76 23.27
N ASN A 76 6.76 16.66 22.30
CA ASN A 76 7.22 18.05 22.38
C ASN A 76 6.18 19.00 23.00
N ILE A 77 5.00 18.49 23.37
CA ILE A 77 3.91 19.33 23.89
C ILE A 77 3.83 19.19 25.40
N SER A 78 3.90 20.31 26.09
CA SER A 78 3.90 20.38 27.56
C SER A 78 2.49 20.21 28.15
N LEU A 79 1.78 19.14 27.80
CA LEU A 79 0.45 18.82 28.30
C LEU A 79 0.50 17.68 29.33
N ARG A 80 -0.22 17.85 30.44
CA ARG A 80 -0.42 16.78 31.43
C ARG A 80 -1.35 15.71 30.89
N THR A 81 -2.49 16.15 30.37
CA THR A 81 -3.55 15.29 29.87
C THR A 81 -4.46 16.08 28.94
N LEU A 82 -5.19 15.35 28.09
CA LEU A 82 -6.18 15.87 27.15
C LEU A 82 -7.52 15.22 27.46
N VAL A 83 -8.49 16.03 27.85
CA VAL A 83 -9.88 15.63 28.13
C VAL A 83 -10.77 16.19 27.03
N SER A 84 -11.71 15.39 26.55
CA SER A 84 -12.75 15.83 25.60
C SER A 84 -14.09 15.84 26.32
N VAL A 85 -14.89 16.86 26.02
CA VAL A 85 -16.27 17.00 26.45
C VAL A 85 -17.13 17.12 25.20
N ASP A 86 -18.07 16.18 25.05
CA ASP A 86 -19.11 16.25 24.03
C ASP A 86 -20.21 17.22 24.52
N ALA A 87 -20.22 18.42 23.96
CA ALA A 87 -21.19 19.43 24.35
C ALA A 87 -22.63 19.06 23.95
N ALA A 88 -22.82 18.24 22.91
CA ALA A 88 -24.13 17.79 22.47
C ALA A 88 -24.75 16.77 23.45
N GLU A 89 -23.93 15.99 24.15
CA GLU A 89 -24.40 15.08 25.21
C GLU A 89 -24.68 15.81 26.54
N ILE A 90 -23.92 16.88 26.82
CA ILE A 90 -24.03 17.61 28.08
C ILE A 90 -25.15 18.65 28.06
N ILE A 91 -25.22 19.50 27.03
CA ILE A 91 -26.11 20.66 27.03
C ILE A 91 -27.54 20.22 26.80
N LYS A 92 -28.37 20.34 27.84
CA LYS A 92 -29.81 20.17 27.75
C LYS A 92 -30.51 21.53 27.71
N GLU A 93 -31.64 21.59 27.00
CA GLU A 93 -32.57 22.73 27.03
C GLU A 93 -31.95 24.10 26.66
N ASN A 94 -30.92 24.12 25.80
CA ASN A 94 -30.20 25.33 25.36
C ASN A 94 -29.63 26.16 26.54
N ASN A 95 -29.05 25.49 27.54
CA ASN A 95 -28.41 26.16 28.66
C ASN A 95 -26.93 25.76 28.84
N LEU A 96 -26.03 26.75 28.80
CA LEU A 96 -24.58 26.55 28.94
C LEU A 96 -24.11 26.29 30.38
N SER A 97 -25.00 26.31 31.38
CA SER A 97 -24.63 26.09 32.78
C SER A 97 -24.06 24.69 33.04
N GLU A 98 -24.60 23.67 32.38
CA GLU A 98 -24.16 22.28 32.55
C GLU A 98 -22.74 22.07 32.02
N LEU A 99 -22.43 22.63 30.84
CA LEU A 99 -21.07 22.64 30.30
C LEU A 99 -20.11 23.38 31.24
N LEU A 100 -20.53 24.52 31.81
CA LEU A 100 -19.70 25.27 32.75
C LEU A 100 -19.42 24.47 34.04
N ASP A 101 -20.39 23.72 34.54
CA ASP A 101 -20.21 22.90 35.74
C ASP A 101 -19.26 21.72 35.47
N GLU A 102 -19.32 21.11 34.28
CA GLU A 102 -18.34 20.11 33.86
C GLU A 102 -16.92 20.71 33.75
N ILE A 103 -16.79 21.89 33.15
CA ILE A 103 -15.51 22.61 33.09
C ILE A 103 -14.96 22.88 34.50
N LYS A 104 -15.82 23.26 35.46
CA LYS A 104 -15.42 23.47 36.86
C LYS A 104 -14.91 22.18 37.49
N ASN A 105 -15.58 21.05 37.28
CA ASN A 105 -15.15 19.75 37.82
C ASN A 105 -13.76 19.38 37.30
N ILE A 106 -13.53 19.49 35.99
CA ILE A 106 -12.21 19.25 35.38
C ILE A 106 -11.16 20.23 35.91
N SER A 107 -11.56 21.48 36.15
CA SER A 107 -10.66 22.52 36.68
C SER A 107 -10.11 22.19 38.08
N LEU A 108 -10.89 21.52 38.93
CA LEU A 108 -10.46 21.14 40.28
C LEU A 108 -9.26 20.19 40.21
N GLU A 109 -9.33 19.18 39.34
CA GLU A 109 -8.24 18.23 39.14
C GLU A 109 -7.03 18.88 38.44
N ALA A 110 -7.27 19.84 37.54
CA ALA A 110 -6.19 20.60 36.90
C ALA A 110 -5.42 21.44 37.92
N ILE A 111 -6.10 22.06 38.89
CA ILE A 111 -5.49 22.84 39.97
C ILE A 111 -4.66 21.95 40.90
N GLU A 112 -5.19 20.79 41.28
CA GLU A 112 -4.53 19.87 42.21
C GLU A 112 -3.17 19.38 41.68
N LYS A 113 -3.07 19.12 40.36
CA LYS A 113 -1.84 18.63 39.72
C LYS A 113 -1.16 19.66 38.81
N LYS A 114 -1.25 20.95 39.17
CA LYS A 114 -0.68 22.07 38.39
C LYS A 114 0.84 21.96 38.15
N ASP A 115 1.54 21.25 39.03
CA ASP A 115 2.98 20.97 38.96
C ASP A 115 3.36 20.07 37.78
N LYS A 116 2.41 19.27 37.28
CA LYS A 116 2.61 18.34 36.15
C LYS A 116 2.31 18.97 34.78
N GLY A 117 1.97 20.26 34.76
CA GLY A 117 1.62 21.00 33.54
C GLY A 117 0.11 21.20 33.34
N PRO A 118 -0.29 21.98 32.33
CA PRO A 118 -1.69 22.29 32.06
C PRO A 118 -2.48 21.06 31.60
N THR A 119 -3.79 21.09 31.89
CA THR A 119 -4.76 20.17 31.31
C THR A 119 -5.37 20.83 30.08
N ALA A 120 -5.37 20.14 28.94
CA ALA A 120 -6.14 20.58 27.78
C ALA A 120 -7.55 20.00 27.83
N LEU A 121 -8.54 20.86 27.63
CA LEU A 121 -9.94 20.51 27.54
C LEU A 121 -10.45 20.83 26.13
N ILE A 122 -11.02 19.85 25.46
CA ILE A 122 -11.64 20.01 24.14
C ILE A 122 -13.14 20.16 24.35
N ILE A 123 -13.73 21.19 23.75
CA ILE A 123 -15.19 21.34 23.66
C ILE A 123 -15.61 20.85 22.28
N ASP A 124 -16.04 19.59 22.18
CA ASP A 124 -16.48 18.99 20.93
C ASP A 124 -17.96 19.30 20.66
N TYR A 125 -18.32 19.40 19.38
CA TYR A 125 -19.69 19.57 18.88
C TYR A 125 -20.46 20.83 19.34
N LEU A 126 -19.77 21.89 19.77
CA LEU A 126 -20.36 23.22 20.03
C LEU A 126 -19.70 24.29 19.14
N GLU A 127 -20.08 24.37 17.88
CA GLU A 127 -19.43 25.28 16.93
C GLU A 127 -20.09 26.67 16.84
N ASP A 128 -21.33 26.79 17.29
CA ASP A 128 -22.16 28.00 17.24
C ASP A 128 -22.90 28.20 18.57
N LEU A 129 -23.07 29.47 18.98
CA LEU A 129 -23.80 29.89 20.17
C LEU A 129 -25.07 30.71 19.85
N GLN A 130 -25.42 30.96 18.59
CA GLN A 130 -26.60 31.76 18.20
C GLN A 130 -27.93 31.18 18.70
N GLY A 131 -27.99 29.87 18.97
CA GLY A 131 -29.15 29.22 19.57
C GLY A 131 -29.39 29.54 21.05
N PHE A 132 -28.46 30.24 21.71
CA PHE A 132 -28.54 30.60 23.12
C PHE A 132 -28.89 32.07 23.30
N GLU A 133 -29.61 32.40 24.37
CA GLU A 133 -29.86 33.80 24.72
C GLU A 133 -28.54 34.53 25.01
N GLU A 134 -28.37 35.74 24.48
CA GLU A 134 -27.15 36.55 24.63
C GLU A 134 -26.74 36.74 26.11
N GLY A 135 -27.71 36.89 27.00
CA GLY A 135 -27.47 36.98 28.44
C GLY A 135 -26.84 35.70 29.01
N ASN A 136 -27.25 34.52 28.51
CA ASN A 136 -26.67 33.24 28.89
C ASN A 136 -25.22 33.13 28.40
N ILE A 137 -24.96 33.46 27.13
CA ILE A 137 -23.62 33.44 26.53
C ILE A 137 -22.64 34.36 27.30
N LYS A 138 -23.04 35.60 27.57
CA LYS A 138 -22.21 36.55 28.33
C LYS A 138 -21.97 36.08 29.77
N SER A 139 -22.99 35.51 30.41
CA SER A 139 -22.86 34.93 31.75
C SER A 139 -21.88 33.74 31.76
N PHE A 140 -21.96 32.87 30.75
CA PHE A 140 -21.05 31.75 30.56
C PHE A 140 -19.59 32.22 30.45
N PHE A 141 -19.25 33.11 29.53
CA PHE A 141 -17.88 33.61 29.37
C PHE A 141 -17.36 34.34 30.62
N ARG A 142 -18.22 35.11 31.31
CA ARG A 142 -17.85 35.78 32.57
C ARG A 142 -17.48 34.77 33.65
N ASN A 143 -18.30 33.73 33.82
CA ASN A 143 -18.07 32.70 34.83
C ASN A 143 -16.87 31.81 34.46
N LEU A 144 -16.73 31.47 33.18
CA LEU A 144 -15.59 30.75 32.64
C LEU A 144 -14.27 31.48 32.93
N ASN A 145 -14.24 32.80 32.73
CA ASN A 145 -13.08 33.62 33.10
C ASN A 145 -12.74 33.53 34.59
N GLY A 146 -13.75 33.46 35.46
CA GLY A 146 -13.57 33.25 36.90
C GLY A 146 -12.87 31.92 37.22
N VAL A 147 -13.20 30.86 36.49
CA VAL A 147 -12.56 29.53 36.60
C VAL A 147 -11.12 29.59 36.07
N LEU A 148 -10.93 30.08 34.85
CA LEU A 148 -9.62 30.07 34.18
C LEU A 148 -8.58 30.93 34.90
N ARG A 149 -8.97 32.02 35.57
CA ARG A 149 -8.03 32.83 36.38
C ARG A 149 -7.29 32.05 37.47
N LYS A 150 -7.81 30.90 37.91
CA LYS A 150 -7.26 30.11 39.01
C LYS A 150 -6.84 28.70 38.60
N SER A 151 -7.09 28.30 37.35
CA SER A 151 -6.92 26.92 36.89
C SER A 151 -5.98 26.85 35.68
N PRO A 152 -4.99 25.94 35.66
CA PRO A 152 -4.10 25.74 34.52
C PRO A 152 -4.79 24.91 33.42
N LEU A 153 -5.88 25.44 32.88
CA LEU A 153 -6.72 24.78 31.88
C LEU A 153 -6.59 25.47 30.52
N LEU A 154 -6.14 24.73 29.50
CA LEU A 154 -6.16 25.19 28.12
C LEU A 154 -7.42 24.64 27.44
N ILE A 155 -8.41 25.50 27.20
CA ILE A 155 -9.60 25.13 26.45
C ILE A 155 -9.29 25.25 24.96
N ILE A 156 -9.29 24.12 24.28
CA ILE A 156 -9.17 24.01 22.83
C ILE A 156 -10.59 23.89 22.28
N TRP A 157 -11.01 24.86 21.49
CA TRP A 157 -12.36 24.92 20.95
C TRP A 157 -12.31 24.79 19.42
N PRO A 158 -12.56 23.59 18.86
CA PRO A 158 -12.55 23.38 17.42
C PRO A 158 -13.77 24.05 16.78
N VAL A 159 -13.57 24.80 15.69
CA VAL A 159 -14.65 25.47 14.96
C VAL A 159 -14.39 25.38 13.46
N THR A 160 -15.45 25.27 12.65
CA THR A 160 -15.32 25.17 11.19
C THR A 160 -15.49 26.48 10.46
N GLU A 161 -16.28 27.41 11.00
CA GLU A 161 -16.63 28.66 10.34
C GLU A 161 -16.06 29.89 11.04
N LYS A 162 -15.47 30.78 10.24
CA LYS A 162 -14.88 32.01 10.77
C LYS A 162 -15.92 32.94 11.41
N ARG A 163 -17.13 32.99 10.84
CA ARG A 163 -18.21 33.86 11.33
C ARG A 163 -18.60 33.52 12.77
N GLU A 164 -18.67 32.23 13.08
CA GLU A 164 -19.01 31.78 14.43
C GLU A 164 -17.89 32.07 15.43
N VAL A 165 -16.63 31.92 15.01
CA VAL A 165 -15.47 32.33 15.83
C VAL A 165 -15.51 33.84 16.10
N ASP A 166 -15.74 34.66 15.08
CA ASP A 166 -15.80 36.12 15.21
C ASP A 166 -16.95 36.54 16.16
N ALA A 167 -18.11 35.87 16.09
CA ALA A 167 -19.23 36.08 16.99
C ALA A 167 -18.90 35.69 18.45
N MET A 168 -18.31 34.51 18.67
CA MET A 168 -17.88 34.04 19.99
C MET A 168 -16.83 34.96 20.62
N LEU A 169 -15.87 35.46 19.83
CA LEU A 169 -14.88 36.43 20.27
C LEU A 169 -15.54 37.74 20.72
N SER A 170 -16.50 38.25 19.94
CA SER A 170 -17.23 39.48 20.30
C SER A 170 -17.95 39.34 21.65
N TYR A 171 -18.62 38.20 21.88
CA TYR A 171 -19.24 37.92 23.17
C TYR A 171 -18.23 37.88 24.31
N ALA A 172 -17.10 37.20 24.12
CA ALA A 172 -16.08 37.05 25.14
C ALA A 172 -15.37 38.38 25.48
N GLU A 173 -15.04 39.19 24.47
CA GLU A 173 -14.41 40.52 24.64
C GLU A 173 -15.30 41.48 25.43
N SER A 174 -16.62 41.39 25.23
CA SER A 174 -17.59 42.23 25.95
C SER A 174 -17.60 42.00 27.47
N VAL A 175 -17.05 40.87 27.95
CA VAL A 175 -17.05 40.49 29.37
C VAL A 175 -15.64 40.26 29.96
N SER A 176 -14.62 40.01 29.15
CA SER A 176 -13.25 39.74 29.63
C SER A 176 -12.16 39.88 28.57
N GLY A 177 -11.13 40.67 28.88
CA GLY A 177 -9.91 40.78 28.06
C GLY A 177 -8.81 39.76 28.36
N THR A 178 -9.01 38.82 29.29
CA THR A 178 -7.94 37.90 29.78
C THR A 178 -8.10 36.44 29.38
N LEU A 179 -9.24 36.08 28.76
CA LEU A 179 -9.59 34.70 28.39
C LEU A 179 -8.63 34.11 27.35
N PHE A 180 -8.18 34.95 26.41
CA PHE A 180 -7.32 34.54 25.33
C PHE A 180 -5.87 35.01 25.56
N LEU A 181 -4.95 34.47 24.78
CA LEU A 181 -3.62 35.03 24.62
C LEU A 181 -3.63 35.95 23.40
N LYS A 182 -3.12 37.17 23.56
CA LYS A 182 -3.14 38.19 22.51
C LYS A 182 -2.44 37.70 21.24
N GLY A 183 -3.13 37.75 20.11
CA GLY A 183 -2.62 37.30 18.81
C GLY A 183 -2.66 35.79 18.60
N LYS A 184 -3.19 35.02 19.57
CA LYS A 184 -3.39 33.57 19.49
C LYS A 184 -4.80 33.16 19.90
N GLU A 185 -5.76 34.08 19.73
CA GLU A 185 -7.19 33.83 19.98
C GLU A 185 -7.71 32.73 19.04
N VAL A 186 -7.26 32.77 17.78
CA VAL A 186 -7.66 31.86 16.71
C VAL A 186 -6.41 31.31 16.02
N LEU A 187 -6.28 29.99 16.00
CA LEU A 187 -5.26 29.29 15.23
C LEU A 187 -5.90 28.69 13.97
N ALA A 188 -5.39 29.11 12.81
CA ALA A 188 -5.87 28.59 11.52
C ALA A 188 -5.26 27.22 11.24
N PHE A 189 -6.10 26.19 11.16
CA PHE A 189 -5.70 24.82 10.87
C PHE A 189 -5.99 24.44 9.43
N THR A 190 -4.93 24.26 8.65
CA THR A 190 -4.98 23.89 7.23
C THR A 190 -4.84 22.39 6.98
N GLY A 191 -4.53 21.59 8.02
CA GLY A 191 -4.24 20.17 7.87
C GLY A 191 -2.77 19.88 7.55
N PRO A 192 -2.43 18.62 7.24
CA PRO A 192 -1.09 18.25 6.80
C PRO A 192 -0.78 18.87 5.43
N HIS A 193 0.51 19.04 5.12
CA HIS A 193 0.93 19.51 3.81
C HIS A 193 0.54 18.51 2.70
N THR A 194 0.19 19.03 1.53
CA THR A 194 -0.33 18.22 0.40
C THR A 194 0.68 17.24 -0.17
N ASP A 195 1.98 17.54 -0.06
CA ASP A 195 3.07 16.63 -0.44
C ASP A 195 3.09 15.36 0.43
N LYS A 196 2.53 15.40 1.64
CA LYS A 196 2.41 14.25 2.54
C LYS A 196 1.18 13.38 2.29
N PHE A 197 0.24 13.80 1.45
CA PHE A 197 -1.05 13.08 1.30
C PHE A 197 -0.87 11.62 0.88
N VAL A 198 0.03 11.37 -0.08
CA VAL A 198 0.29 10.00 -0.57
C VAL A 198 0.88 9.12 0.54
N ASP A 199 1.84 9.62 1.30
CA ASP A 199 2.48 8.87 2.38
C ASP A 199 1.54 8.65 3.57
N ILE A 200 0.72 9.64 3.90
CA ILE A 200 -0.35 9.51 4.90
C ILE A 200 -1.35 8.44 4.46
N ALA A 201 -1.80 8.47 3.21
CA ALA A 201 -2.74 7.51 2.67
C ALA A 201 -2.17 6.09 2.66
N LYS A 202 -0.93 5.88 2.20
CA LYS A 202 -0.26 4.56 2.24
C LYS A 202 -0.25 3.96 3.64
N ARG A 203 0.18 4.74 4.64
CA ARG A 203 0.22 4.30 6.05
C ARG A 203 -1.19 4.05 6.57
N THR A 204 -2.12 4.97 6.34
CA THR A 204 -3.51 4.88 6.80
C THR A 204 -4.20 3.62 6.25
N LEU A 205 -4.06 3.35 4.94
CA LEU A 205 -4.65 2.17 4.30
C LEU A 205 -4.03 0.87 4.82
N SER A 206 -2.70 0.82 5.01
CA SER A 206 -2.03 -0.34 5.57
C SER A 206 -2.53 -0.64 6.99
N VAL A 207 -2.58 0.36 7.87
CA VAL A 207 -2.98 0.19 9.28
C VAL A 207 -4.45 -0.23 9.40
N LEU A 208 -5.35 0.43 8.67
CA LEU A 208 -6.79 0.15 8.73
C LEU A 208 -7.21 -1.13 8.02
N ASN A 209 -6.34 -1.72 7.20
CA ASN A 209 -6.65 -2.93 6.44
C ASN A 209 -5.75 -4.11 6.83
N ALA A 210 -5.43 -4.22 8.12
CA ALA A 210 -4.68 -5.33 8.71
C ALA A 210 -3.29 -5.56 8.09
N GLY A 211 -2.59 -4.48 7.74
CA GLY A 211 -1.25 -4.49 7.17
C GLY A 211 -1.20 -4.92 5.70
N LYS A 212 -2.35 -5.07 5.03
CA LYS A 212 -2.41 -5.39 3.61
C LYS A 212 -1.84 -4.25 2.78
N GLU A 213 -1.23 -4.63 1.67
CA GLU A 213 -0.61 -3.67 0.75
C GLU A 213 -1.62 -3.17 -0.29
N LEU A 214 -1.30 -2.07 -0.97
CA LEU A 214 -2.18 -1.50 -2.01
C LEU A 214 -2.55 -2.52 -3.09
N ASP A 215 -1.58 -3.36 -3.48
CA ASP A 215 -1.76 -4.40 -4.50
C ASP A 215 -2.86 -5.40 -4.12
N ASP A 216 -3.05 -5.70 -2.82
CA ASP A 216 -4.12 -6.58 -2.33
C ASP A 216 -5.52 -6.01 -2.60
N PHE A 217 -5.61 -4.70 -2.80
CA PHE A 217 -6.84 -3.95 -3.06
C PHE A 217 -6.96 -3.44 -4.46
N ASN A 218 -6.14 -3.95 -5.39
CA ASN A 218 -6.17 -3.45 -6.75
C ASN A 218 -5.83 -1.95 -6.84
N LEU A 219 -4.88 -1.49 -6.01
CA LEU A 219 -4.30 -0.16 -6.06
C LEU A 219 -2.78 -0.26 -6.22
N ILE A 220 -2.19 0.71 -6.92
CA ILE A 220 -0.74 0.87 -7.06
C ILE A 220 -0.35 2.29 -6.65
N HIS A 221 0.96 2.55 -6.50
CA HIS A 221 1.43 3.87 -6.06
C HIS A 221 0.95 5.00 -6.99
N GLU A 222 0.92 4.75 -8.28
CA GLU A 222 0.51 5.69 -9.31
C GLU A 222 -0.96 6.11 -9.15
N ASP A 223 -1.84 5.23 -8.65
CA ASP A 223 -3.24 5.59 -8.40
C ASP A 223 -3.36 6.68 -7.32
N LEU A 224 -2.48 6.63 -6.31
CA LEU A 224 -2.43 7.63 -5.24
C LEU A 224 -1.88 8.96 -5.76
N VAL A 225 -0.92 8.92 -6.68
CA VAL A 225 -0.33 10.11 -7.33
C VAL A 225 -1.34 10.75 -8.27
N ASP A 226 -2.01 9.97 -9.11
CA ASP A 226 -3.06 10.44 -10.02
C ASP A 226 -4.22 11.07 -9.23
N THR A 227 -4.59 10.47 -8.09
CA THR A 227 -5.58 11.04 -7.17
C THR A 227 -5.10 12.38 -6.59
N LEU A 228 -3.82 12.51 -6.23
CA LEU A 228 -3.27 13.77 -5.74
C LEU A 228 -3.35 14.86 -6.81
N ILE A 229 -2.98 14.54 -8.05
CA ILE A 229 -3.09 15.46 -9.19
C ILE A 229 -4.54 15.89 -9.40
N ALA A 230 -5.51 14.99 -9.25
CA ALA A 230 -6.93 15.31 -9.34
C ALA A 230 -7.39 16.26 -8.22
N VAL A 231 -6.97 16.01 -6.97
CA VAL A 231 -7.27 16.89 -5.82
C VAL A 231 -6.67 18.29 -6.01
N LEU A 232 -5.45 18.39 -6.50
CA LEU A 232 -4.78 19.68 -6.69
C LEU A 232 -5.43 20.56 -7.77
N LYS A 233 -6.32 19.99 -8.60
CA LYS A 233 -7.14 20.74 -9.58
C LYS A 233 -8.42 21.30 -8.97
N LEU A 234 -8.79 20.89 -7.76
CA LEU A 234 -9.96 21.43 -7.06
C LEU A 234 -9.72 22.90 -6.67
N PRO A 235 -10.79 23.67 -6.43
CA PRO A 235 -10.66 24.99 -5.81
C PRO A 235 -9.83 24.90 -4.53
N LYS A 236 -8.96 25.89 -4.25
CA LYS A 236 -8.03 25.87 -3.09
C LYS A 236 -8.71 25.53 -1.76
N ILE A 237 -9.98 25.92 -1.61
CA ILE A 237 -10.82 25.64 -0.45
C ILE A 237 -11.10 24.16 -0.19
N ASP A 238 -11.07 23.35 -1.23
CA ASP A 238 -11.48 21.95 -1.24
C ASP A 238 -10.26 21.01 -1.29
N ILE A 239 -9.06 21.56 -1.38
CA ILE A 239 -7.80 20.80 -1.32
C ILE A 239 -7.56 20.39 0.14
N ASN A 240 -8.05 19.20 0.51
CA ASN A 240 -7.87 18.62 1.84
C ASN A 240 -7.82 17.08 1.78
N LEU A 241 -7.44 16.46 2.90
CA LEU A 241 -7.23 15.01 2.98
C LEU A 241 -8.54 14.21 2.82
N ARG A 242 -9.68 14.74 3.27
CA ARG A 242 -11.00 14.10 3.08
C ARG A 242 -11.37 14.02 1.60
N GLU A 243 -11.21 15.11 0.84
CA GLU A 243 -11.49 15.09 -0.60
C GLU A 243 -10.52 14.16 -1.36
N TYR A 244 -9.26 14.09 -0.91
CA TYR A 244 -8.31 13.09 -1.39
C TYR A 244 -8.81 11.66 -1.19
N TYR A 245 -9.27 11.29 0.00
CA TYR A 245 -9.80 9.95 0.26
C TYR A 245 -11.11 9.66 -0.50
N LYS A 246 -12.00 10.64 -0.67
CA LYS A 246 -13.21 10.47 -1.49
C LYS A 246 -12.89 10.19 -2.96
N LEU A 247 -11.95 10.93 -3.54
CA LEU A 247 -11.51 10.71 -4.91
C LEU A 247 -10.78 9.37 -5.03
N LEU A 248 -9.92 9.01 -4.07
CA LEU A 248 -9.26 7.70 -4.05
C LEU A 248 -10.27 6.55 -4.01
N LYS A 249 -11.29 6.66 -3.16
CA LYS A 249 -12.38 5.67 -3.05
C LYS A 249 -13.16 5.54 -4.35
N THR A 250 -13.49 6.68 -4.98
CA THR A 250 -14.18 6.70 -6.27
C THR A 250 -13.33 6.04 -7.35
N HIS A 251 -12.05 6.39 -7.43
CA HIS A 251 -11.09 5.81 -8.37
C HIS A 251 -10.99 4.29 -8.16
N TRP A 252 -10.80 3.84 -6.92
CA TRP A 252 -10.76 2.43 -6.56
C TRP A 252 -12.04 1.67 -6.94
N GLN A 253 -13.23 2.23 -6.68
CA GLN A 253 -14.51 1.60 -7.01
C GLN A 253 -14.69 1.43 -8.52
N GLN A 254 -14.40 2.47 -9.30
CA GLN A 254 -14.47 2.42 -10.77
C GLN A 254 -13.50 1.38 -11.32
N LYS A 255 -12.27 1.37 -10.80
CA LYS A 255 -11.21 0.45 -11.23
C LYS A 255 -11.53 -1.01 -10.85
N SER A 256 -11.95 -1.24 -9.62
CA SER A 256 -12.33 -2.57 -9.12
C SER A 256 -13.57 -3.12 -9.84
N GLY A 257 -14.55 -2.26 -10.13
CA GLY A 257 -15.70 -2.62 -10.98
C GLY A 257 -15.25 -3.06 -12.36
N TYR A 258 -14.42 -2.24 -13.02
CA TYR A 258 -13.86 -2.57 -14.33
C TYR A 258 -13.10 -3.91 -14.36
N LEU A 259 -12.28 -4.20 -13.34
CA LEU A 259 -11.57 -5.48 -13.25
C LEU A 259 -12.50 -6.67 -13.01
N ARG A 260 -13.54 -6.49 -12.18
CA ARG A 260 -14.56 -7.50 -11.96
C ARG A 260 -15.30 -7.83 -13.26
N ASP A 261 -15.62 -6.80 -14.05
CA ASP A 261 -16.27 -6.96 -15.35
C ASP A 261 -15.37 -7.67 -16.36
N ILE A 262 -14.06 -7.46 -16.30
CA ILE A 262 -13.10 -8.21 -17.12
C ILE A 262 -13.01 -9.65 -16.68
N ASN A 263 -12.84 -9.89 -15.38
CA ASN A 263 -12.67 -11.23 -14.84
C ASN A 263 -13.91 -12.10 -15.05
N SER A 264 -15.11 -11.52 -15.10
CA SER A 264 -16.34 -12.25 -15.46
C SER A 264 -16.38 -12.71 -16.93
N LYS A 265 -15.63 -12.06 -17.83
CA LYS A 265 -15.52 -12.43 -19.25
C LYS A 265 -14.41 -13.44 -19.52
N ILE A 266 -13.54 -13.70 -18.55
CA ILE A 266 -12.41 -14.62 -18.64
C ILE A 266 -12.88 -16.04 -18.28
N PRO A 267 -12.74 -17.03 -19.18
CA PRO A 267 -13.23 -18.39 -18.94
C PRO A 267 -12.61 -19.08 -17.72
N LYS A 268 -11.33 -18.80 -17.45
CA LYS A 268 -10.56 -19.43 -16.39
C LYS A 268 -9.40 -18.51 -15.98
N PRO A 269 -9.08 -18.38 -14.67
CA PRO A 269 -7.95 -17.55 -14.24
C PRO A 269 -6.66 -17.97 -14.93
N THR A 270 -5.92 -17.02 -15.50
CA THR A 270 -4.63 -17.29 -16.16
C THR A 270 -3.49 -16.60 -15.42
N GLU A 271 -2.45 -17.37 -15.12
CA GLU A 271 -1.19 -16.86 -14.61
C GLU A 271 -0.13 -16.87 -15.72
N VAL A 272 0.74 -15.86 -15.74
CA VAL A 272 1.92 -15.81 -16.63
C VAL A 272 3.18 -15.84 -15.77
N TRP A 273 4.00 -16.86 -15.97
CA TRP A 273 5.16 -17.16 -15.15
C TRP A 273 6.44 -16.97 -15.96
N PHE A 274 7.25 -15.99 -15.57
CA PHE A 274 8.52 -15.70 -16.21
C PHE A 274 9.67 -16.39 -15.47
N LEU A 275 10.41 -17.24 -16.18
CA LEU A 275 11.45 -18.10 -15.63
C LEU A 275 12.83 -17.71 -16.17
N PHE A 276 13.76 -17.44 -15.25
CA PHE A 276 15.16 -17.11 -15.54
C PHE A 276 16.08 -18.20 -15.00
N ALA A 277 17.09 -18.60 -15.78
CA ALA A 277 17.90 -19.77 -15.47
C ALA A 277 19.42 -19.55 -15.41
N TYR A 278 19.91 -18.32 -15.57
CA TYR A 278 21.33 -18.03 -15.37
C TYR A 278 21.74 -18.19 -13.88
N LYS A 279 23.03 -18.40 -13.63
CA LYS A 279 23.58 -18.80 -12.32
C LYS A 279 23.06 -17.96 -11.14
N ASN A 280 23.04 -16.64 -11.30
CA ASN A 280 22.63 -15.69 -10.27
C ASN A 280 21.17 -15.22 -10.40
N ALA A 281 20.32 -15.95 -11.15
CA ALA A 281 18.93 -15.56 -11.38
C ALA A 281 18.14 -15.35 -10.08
N GLU A 282 18.43 -16.13 -9.03
CA GLU A 282 17.77 -15.97 -7.73
C GLU A 282 17.92 -14.55 -7.14
N ASP A 283 19.10 -13.91 -7.26
CA ASP A 283 19.32 -12.58 -6.67
C ASP A 283 18.62 -11.49 -7.46
N ILE A 284 18.59 -11.63 -8.78
CA ILE A 284 17.98 -10.63 -9.66
C ILE A 284 16.47 -10.75 -9.58
N VAL A 285 15.92 -11.97 -9.69
CA VAL A 285 14.47 -12.24 -9.54
C VAL A 285 13.95 -11.79 -8.18
N ALA A 286 14.75 -11.92 -7.11
CA ALA A 286 14.36 -11.46 -5.78
C ALA A 286 14.10 -9.94 -5.69
N GLN A 287 14.62 -9.14 -6.63
CA GLN A 287 14.36 -7.71 -6.69
C GLN A 287 12.98 -7.41 -7.27
N PHE A 288 12.42 -8.31 -8.09
CA PHE A 288 11.17 -8.10 -8.84
C PHE A 288 10.00 -8.93 -8.32
N SER A 289 10.21 -9.79 -7.31
CA SER A 289 9.21 -10.76 -6.87
C SER A 289 9.13 -10.86 -5.34
N ARG A 290 7.91 -11.02 -4.85
CA ARG A 290 7.60 -11.15 -3.41
C ARG A 290 8.04 -12.51 -2.89
N LYS A 291 8.89 -12.56 -1.86
CA LYS A 291 9.24 -13.79 -1.14
C LYS A 291 8.42 -13.89 0.14
N THR A 292 7.29 -14.57 0.09
CA THR A 292 6.38 -14.77 1.23
C THR A 292 6.10 -16.26 1.47
N THR A 293 5.63 -16.58 2.67
CA THR A 293 5.11 -17.92 3.01
C THR A 293 3.69 -18.14 2.51
N ARG A 294 2.96 -17.08 2.11
CA ARG A 294 1.65 -17.18 1.48
C ARG A 294 1.82 -17.60 0.02
N ILE A 295 1.43 -18.84 -0.31
CA ILE A 295 1.58 -19.44 -1.65
C ILE A 295 0.88 -18.60 -2.74
N GLU A 296 -0.26 -18.00 -2.40
CA GLU A 296 -1.01 -17.14 -3.30
C GLU A 296 -0.15 -15.95 -3.77
N ASP A 297 0.59 -15.31 -2.86
CA ASP A 297 1.34 -14.08 -3.16
C ASP A 297 2.81 -14.35 -3.52
N ALA A 298 3.33 -15.55 -3.22
CA ALA A 298 4.73 -15.92 -3.47
C ALA A 298 5.13 -15.74 -4.94
N TRP A 299 6.26 -15.12 -5.22
CA TRP A 299 6.75 -14.83 -6.57
C TRP A 299 5.89 -13.86 -7.39
N SER A 300 4.81 -13.30 -6.83
CA SER A 300 4.08 -12.22 -7.51
C SER A 300 5.00 -11.03 -7.68
N VAL A 301 4.78 -10.27 -8.74
CA VAL A 301 5.61 -9.11 -9.07
C VAL A 301 5.57 -8.04 -7.97
N ILE A 302 6.61 -7.21 -7.93
CA ILE A 302 6.64 -5.97 -7.15
C ILE A 302 6.43 -4.83 -8.16
N THR A 303 5.25 -4.23 -8.18
CA THR A 303 4.84 -3.24 -9.20
C THR A 303 5.84 -2.09 -9.30
N ASP A 304 6.20 -1.48 -8.16
CA ASP A 304 7.12 -0.34 -8.09
C ASP A 304 8.43 -0.58 -8.82
N ARG A 305 8.94 -1.82 -8.77
CA ARG A 305 10.19 -2.22 -9.42
C ARG A 305 10.09 -2.24 -10.93
N PHE A 306 8.91 -2.55 -11.48
CA PHE A 306 8.67 -2.45 -12.92
C PHE A 306 8.38 -1.01 -13.35
N SER A 307 7.70 -0.22 -12.51
CA SER A 307 7.45 1.21 -12.74
C SER A 307 8.76 1.98 -12.93
N GLU A 308 9.81 1.71 -12.14
CA GLU A 308 11.14 2.31 -12.31
C GLU A 308 11.70 2.16 -13.75
N TYR A 309 11.42 1.04 -14.44
CA TYR A 309 11.89 0.80 -15.81
C TYR A 309 10.93 1.27 -16.91
N ILE A 310 9.71 1.65 -16.53
CA ILE A 310 8.75 2.32 -17.42
C ILE A 310 9.02 3.81 -17.37
N ASP A 311 9.23 4.36 -16.17
CA ASP A 311 9.35 5.80 -15.96
C ASP A 311 10.61 6.42 -16.57
N ASN A 312 11.63 5.60 -16.75
CA ASN A 312 12.88 6.01 -17.38
C ASN A 312 12.87 5.86 -18.92
N ASN A 313 11.75 5.47 -19.53
CA ASN A 313 11.63 5.27 -20.98
C ASN A 313 10.34 5.86 -21.55
N SER A 314 10.45 6.93 -22.35
CA SER A 314 9.30 7.66 -22.92
C SER A 314 8.37 6.79 -23.77
N GLN A 315 8.89 5.86 -24.57
CA GLN A 315 8.07 4.95 -25.38
C GLN A 315 7.29 3.97 -24.51
N ARG A 316 7.86 3.52 -23.39
CA ARG A 316 7.17 2.61 -22.46
C ARG A 316 6.11 3.32 -21.63
N LYS A 317 6.31 4.59 -21.26
CA LYS A 317 5.30 5.39 -20.56
C LYS A 317 3.99 5.49 -21.33
N GLU A 318 4.06 5.64 -22.65
CA GLU A 318 2.86 5.68 -23.49
C GLU A 318 2.15 4.33 -23.54
N ALA A 319 2.91 3.23 -23.57
CA ALA A 319 2.36 1.88 -23.64
C ALA A 319 1.81 1.36 -22.31
N TRP A 320 2.43 1.74 -21.18
CA TRP A 320 2.17 1.22 -19.83
C TRP A 320 1.67 2.32 -18.90
N ASN A 321 0.35 2.34 -18.68
CA ASN A 321 -0.28 3.12 -17.63
C ASN A 321 -0.70 2.24 -16.44
N ALA A 322 -1.14 2.86 -15.34
CA ALA A 322 -1.57 2.18 -14.12
C ALA A 322 -2.64 1.10 -14.37
N ARG A 323 -3.58 1.36 -15.28
CA ARG A 323 -4.64 0.40 -15.65
C ARG A 323 -4.05 -0.83 -16.36
N ARG A 324 -3.10 -0.64 -17.27
CA ARG A 324 -2.47 -1.72 -18.03
C ARG A 324 -1.57 -2.59 -17.16
N LEU A 325 -0.78 -1.97 -16.29
CA LEU A 325 0.08 -2.68 -15.33
C LEU A 325 -0.76 -3.58 -14.43
N GLN A 326 -1.84 -3.03 -13.91
CA GLN A 326 -2.72 -3.81 -13.07
C GLN A 326 -3.40 -4.97 -13.80
N LEU A 327 -3.88 -4.77 -15.02
CA LEU A 327 -4.43 -5.86 -15.83
C LEU A 327 -3.42 -6.99 -16.03
N ALA A 328 -2.14 -6.65 -16.20
CA ALA A 328 -1.05 -7.59 -16.40
C ALA A 328 -0.65 -8.32 -15.11
N PHE A 329 -0.64 -7.61 -13.98
CA PHE A 329 -0.05 -8.12 -12.74
C PHE A 329 -1.07 -8.83 -11.84
N TYR A 330 -2.28 -8.28 -11.73
CA TYR A 330 -3.26 -8.68 -10.72
C TYR A 330 -4.72 -8.79 -11.23
N GLY A 331 -5.00 -8.27 -12.42
CA GLY A 331 -6.34 -8.20 -12.99
C GLY A 331 -6.73 -9.45 -13.78
N ALA A 332 -6.70 -9.32 -15.11
CA ALA A 332 -7.00 -10.41 -16.05
C ALA A 332 -5.96 -11.54 -15.99
N LEU A 333 -4.73 -11.17 -15.64
CA LEU A 333 -3.60 -12.06 -15.48
C LEU A 333 -3.07 -11.95 -14.06
N LYS A 334 -2.45 -13.03 -13.61
CA LYS A 334 -1.54 -13.00 -12.46
C LYS A 334 -0.12 -13.24 -12.92
N THR A 335 0.75 -12.24 -12.76
CA THR A 335 2.16 -12.38 -13.17
C THR A 335 3.03 -12.85 -12.03
N ARG A 336 3.85 -13.87 -12.28
CA ARG A 336 4.93 -14.30 -11.39
C ARG A 336 6.28 -14.24 -12.08
N VAL A 337 7.30 -13.86 -11.34
CA VAL A 337 8.70 -13.87 -11.80
C VAL A 337 9.49 -14.80 -10.88
N MET A 338 10.06 -15.85 -11.47
CA MET A 338 10.74 -16.94 -10.77
C MET A 338 12.08 -17.26 -11.41
N TYR A 339 12.86 -18.08 -10.72
CA TYR A 339 14.08 -18.65 -11.28
C TYR A 339 14.00 -20.17 -11.32
N MET A 340 14.67 -20.75 -12.31
CA MET A 340 15.02 -22.16 -12.34
C MET A 340 16.51 -22.29 -12.03
N PRO A 341 16.93 -23.08 -11.03
CA PRO A 341 18.35 -23.29 -10.77
C PRO A 341 19.06 -23.82 -12.03
N THR A 342 20.16 -23.20 -12.43
CA THR A 342 20.87 -23.49 -13.70
C THR A 342 21.22 -24.97 -13.83
N ASN A 343 21.71 -25.58 -12.75
CA ASN A 343 22.03 -27.00 -12.70
C ASN A 343 20.80 -27.91 -12.84
N THR A 344 19.63 -27.46 -12.36
CA THR A 344 18.38 -28.19 -12.57
C THR A 344 17.97 -28.13 -14.03
N LEU A 345 18.04 -26.96 -14.68
CA LEU A 345 17.76 -26.84 -16.10
C LEU A 345 18.71 -27.73 -16.92
N VAL A 346 20.03 -27.62 -16.71
CA VAL A 346 21.01 -28.43 -17.44
C VAL A 346 20.77 -29.94 -17.23
N SER A 347 20.45 -30.37 -16.01
CA SER A 347 20.13 -31.78 -15.74
C SER A 347 18.85 -32.24 -16.44
N ILE A 348 17.82 -31.39 -16.52
CA ILE A 348 16.62 -31.69 -17.30
C ILE A 348 16.98 -31.83 -18.77
N LEU A 349 17.73 -30.89 -19.35
CA LEU A 349 18.12 -30.94 -20.76
C LEU A 349 18.94 -32.20 -21.08
N ALA A 350 19.91 -32.54 -20.23
CA ALA A 350 20.72 -33.76 -20.40
C ALA A 350 19.91 -35.06 -20.29
N SER A 351 18.82 -35.07 -19.51
CA SER A 351 18.01 -36.27 -19.28
C SER A 351 16.81 -36.42 -20.21
N TYR A 352 16.31 -35.31 -20.77
CA TYR A 352 15.01 -35.23 -21.43
C TYR A 352 15.04 -34.59 -22.82
N SER A 353 16.18 -34.06 -23.27
CA SER A 353 16.28 -33.52 -24.64
C SER A 353 16.15 -34.65 -25.67
N GLU A 354 15.21 -34.49 -26.59
CA GLU A 354 15.05 -35.35 -27.77
C GLU A 354 15.75 -34.76 -29.01
N HIS A 355 16.38 -33.60 -28.89
CA HIS A 355 16.98 -32.88 -30.01
C HIS A 355 18.42 -33.34 -30.26
N ALA A 356 18.68 -33.95 -31.41
CA ALA A 356 19.96 -34.61 -31.71
C ALA A 356 21.18 -33.70 -31.59
N GLU A 357 21.10 -32.45 -32.08
CA GLU A 357 22.23 -31.51 -31.99
C GLU A 357 22.46 -31.01 -30.57
N LEU A 358 21.39 -30.84 -29.79
CA LEU A 358 21.49 -30.41 -28.40
C LEU A 358 22.11 -31.53 -27.58
N ASN A 359 21.76 -32.78 -27.85
CA ASN A 359 22.35 -33.94 -27.19
C ASN A 359 23.84 -34.05 -27.51
N LYS A 360 24.24 -33.95 -28.79
CA LYS A 360 25.66 -33.90 -29.17
C LYS A 360 26.43 -32.77 -28.49
N LEU A 361 25.80 -31.59 -28.41
CA LEU A 361 26.36 -30.43 -27.73
C LEU A 361 26.57 -30.73 -26.24
N LEU A 362 25.57 -31.26 -25.55
CA LEU A 362 25.64 -31.62 -24.13
C LEU A 362 26.66 -32.73 -23.85
N ASP A 363 26.69 -33.79 -24.66
CA ASP A 363 27.66 -34.90 -24.55
C ASP A 363 29.11 -34.41 -24.63
N SER A 364 29.37 -33.37 -25.44
CA SER A 364 30.70 -32.77 -25.58
C SER A 364 31.18 -31.96 -24.36
N MET A 365 30.30 -31.66 -23.38
CA MET A 365 30.60 -30.74 -22.28
C MET A 365 31.02 -31.39 -20.97
N ASN A 366 31.28 -32.70 -20.96
CA ASN A 366 31.70 -33.45 -19.77
C ASN A 366 30.74 -33.23 -18.58
N ILE A 367 29.43 -33.33 -18.86
CA ILE A 367 28.38 -33.15 -17.88
C ILE A 367 28.48 -34.26 -16.82
N PRO A 368 28.30 -33.96 -15.52
CA PRO A 368 28.27 -35.01 -14.49
C PRO A 368 27.26 -36.11 -14.85
N GLU A 369 27.69 -37.39 -14.81
CA GLU A 369 26.84 -38.52 -15.22
C GLU A 369 25.47 -38.55 -14.52
N ASN A 370 25.44 -38.16 -13.24
CA ASN A 370 24.23 -38.11 -12.45
C ASN A 370 23.21 -37.05 -12.94
N TRP A 371 23.61 -36.08 -13.76
CA TRP A 371 22.70 -35.08 -14.34
C TRP A 371 21.95 -35.60 -15.57
N GLY A 372 22.47 -36.61 -16.27
CA GLY A 372 21.77 -37.33 -17.34
C GLY A 372 20.77 -38.38 -16.84
N ASN A 373 20.68 -38.57 -15.52
CA ASN A 373 19.74 -39.51 -14.91
C ASN A 373 18.37 -38.84 -14.66
N LYS A 374 17.32 -39.35 -15.33
CA LYS A 374 15.93 -38.87 -15.19
C LYS A 374 15.45 -38.76 -13.73
N SER A 375 15.72 -39.76 -12.89
CA SER A 375 15.29 -39.74 -11.47
C SER A 375 15.93 -38.59 -10.69
N LYS A 376 17.22 -38.32 -10.94
CA LYS A 376 17.93 -37.20 -10.32
C LYS A 376 17.45 -35.85 -10.86
N ALA A 377 17.20 -35.75 -12.16
CA ALA A 377 16.63 -34.57 -12.78
C ALA A 377 15.25 -34.23 -12.18
N ILE A 378 14.34 -35.21 -12.06
CA ILE A 378 13.03 -35.06 -11.40
C ILE A 378 13.21 -34.61 -9.94
N SER A 379 14.09 -35.26 -9.18
CA SER A 379 14.36 -34.87 -7.79
C SER A 379 14.86 -33.43 -7.66
N SER A 380 15.65 -32.95 -8.62
CA SER A 380 16.07 -31.55 -8.68
C SER A 380 14.92 -30.61 -9.06
N LEU A 381 14.14 -30.97 -10.07
CA LEU A 381 12.95 -30.22 -10.50
C LEU A 381 11.95 -30.05 -9.36
N LYS A 382 11.65 -31.10 -8.60
CA LYS A 382 10.74 -31.06 -7.43
C LYS A 382 11.19 -30.12 -6.31
N ARG A 383 12.48 -29.78 -6.27
CA ARG A 383 13.05 -28.81 -5.30
C ARG A 383 13.10 -27.38 -5.83
N SER A 384 12.80 -27.16 -7.11
CA SER A 384 12.79 -25.83 -7.73
C SER A 384 11.62 -24.98 -7.25
N PRO A 385 11.75 -23.63 -7.28
CA PRO A 385 10.64 -22.71 -7.01
C PRO A 385 9.41 -22.97 -7.88
N MET A 386 9.63 -23.18 -9.18
CA MET A 386 8.58 -23.41 -10.16
C MET A 386 7.71 -24.62 -9.82
N TYR A 387 8.33 -25.78 -9.57
CA TYR A 387 7.57 -27.00 -9.24
C TYR A 387 6.80 -26.85 -7.94
N ARG A 388 7.44 -26.31 -6.89
CA ARG A 388 6.78 -26.09 -5.60
C ARG A 388 5.58 -25.16 -5.73
N GLN A 389 5.71 -24.11 -6.53
CA GLN A 389 4.59 -23.21 -6.82
C GLN A 389 3.46 -23.91 -7.58
N LEU A 390 3.76 -24.85 -8.50
CA LEU A 390 2.75 -25.64 -9.22
C LEU A 390 1.94 -26.55 -8.28
N VAL A 391 2.60 -27.16 -7.30
CA VAL A 391 1.94 -28.09 -6.36
C VAL A 391 1.42 -27.43 -5.08
N GLY A 392 1.52 -26.11 -4.97
CA GLY A 392 1.07 -25.37 -3.79
C GLY A 392 1.95 -25.58 -2.55
N GLU A 393 3.24 -25.81 -2.72
CA GLU A 393 4.21 -25.92 -1.63
C GLU A 393 4.99 -24.61 -1.42
N VAL A 394 5.26 -24.28 -0.16
CA VAL A 394 6.10 -23.13 0.19
C VAL A 394 7.55 -23.38 -0.24
N TYR A 395 8.16 -22.38 -0.88
CA TYR A 395 9.59 -22.37 -1.13
C TYR A 395 10.35 -21.90 0.13
N PRO A 396 11.31 -22.67 0.67
CA PRO A 396 12.03 -22.29 1.88
C PRO A 396 12.77 -20.97 1.72
N SER A 397 12.58 -20.05 2.66
CA SER A 397 13.26 -18.76 2.71
C SER A 397 14.72 -18.95 3.17
N GLY A 398 15.70 -18.48 2.39
CA GLY A 398 17.13 -18.49 2.76
C GLY A 398 18.08 -18.74 1.59
N LYS A 399 19.24 -18.08 1.56
CA LYS A 399 20.24 -18.23 0.48
C LYS A 399 20.86 -19.63 0.50
N ARG A 400 20.54 -20.46 -0.49
CA ARG A 400 21.21 -21.76 -0.73
C ARG A 400 22.51 -21.57 -1.54
N LYS A 401 23.44 -20.77 -1.04
CA LYS A 401 24.68 -20.42 -1.77
C LYS A 401 25.95 -21.01 -1.19
N GLY A 402 25.85 -22.10 -0.43
CA GLY A 402 26.99 -22.80 0.16
C GLY A 402 27.03 -24.26 -0.23
N GLY A 403 28.23 -24.85 -0.18
CA GLY A 403 28.44 -26.29 -0.28
C GLY A 403 28.11 -26.87 -1.67
N PRO A 404 27.58 -28.11 -1.73
CA PRO A 404 27.39 -28.85 -2.99
C PRO A 404 26.51 -28.14 -4.03
N THR A 405 25.56 -27.31 -3.60
CA THR A 405 24.66 -26.57 -4.50
C THR A 405 25.40 -25.45 -5.25
N GLY A 406 26.29 -24.72 -4.56
CA GLY A 406 27.11 -23.67 -5.19
C GLY A 406 28.04 -24.23 -6.26
N VAL A 407 28.72 -25.34 -5.94
CA VAL A 407 29.59 -26.06 -6.89
C VAL A 407 28.80 -26.55 -8.11
N ALA A 408 27.58 -27.05 -7.90
CA ALA A 408 26.73 -27.49 -9.01
C ALA A 408 26.32 -26.33 -9.93
N LEU A 409 26.02 -25.15 -9.38
CA LEU A 409 25.71 -23.95 -10.16
C LEU A 409 26.92 -23.44 -10.96
N GLU A 410 28.11 -23.44 -10.36
CA GLU A 410 29.37 -23.08 -11.05
C GLU A 410 29.68 -24.00 -12.21
N LYS A 411 29.47 -25.31 -12.05
CA LYS A 411 29.64 -26.27 -13.15
C LYS A 411 28.60 -26.11 -14.25
N ALA A 412 27.36 -25.75 -13.89
CA ALA A 412 26.26 -25.61 -14.84
C ALA A 412 26.35 -24.33 -15.67
N GLU A 413 26.93 -23.26 -15.13
CA GLU A 413 27.05 -21.95 -15.79
C GLU A 413 27.68 -22.00 -17.19
N PRO A 414 28.89 -22.56 -17.40
CA PRO A 414 29.50 -22.62 -18.74
C PRO A 414 28.72 -23.54 -19.70
N ILE A 415 28.05 -24.58 -19.19
CA ILE A 415 27.21 -25.47 -19.99
C ILE A 415 25.99 -24.71 -20.50
N PHE A 416 25.27 -24.05 -19.60
CA PHE A 416 24.13 -23.21 -19.94
C PHE A 416 24.53 -22.08 -20.90
N GLY A 417 25.70 -21.47 -20.71
CA GLY A 417 26.23 -20.45 -21.60
C GLY A 417 26.36 -20.93 -23.06
N LYS A 418 26.85 -22.15 -23.27
CA LYS A 418 26.92 -22.76 -24.61
C LYS A 418 25.55 -23.12 -25.16
N VAL A 419 24.60 -23.56 -24.33
CA VAL A 419 23.21 -23.80 -24.75
C VAL A 419 22.55 -22.51 -25.23
N VAL A 420 22.70 -21.40 -24.50
CA VAL A 420 22.19 -20.07 -24.92
C VAL A 420 22.80 -19.64 -26.25
N ASN A 421 24.11 -19.86 -26.45
CA ASN A 421 24.77 -19.54 -27.73
C ASN A 421 24.25 -20.42 -28.88
N TRP A 422 23.99 -21.70 -28.62
CA TRP A 422 23.41 -22.62 -29.60
C TRP A 422 22.01 -22.16 -30.04
N ILE A 423 21.13 -21.78 -29.10
CA ILE A 423 19.79 -21.22 -29.40
C ILE A 423 19.91 -19.99 -30.32
N SER A 424 20.94 -19.16 -30.13
CA SER A 424 21.12 -17.91 -30.88
C SER A 424 21.69 -18.11 -32.30
N THR A 425 22.24 -19.29 -32.61
CA THR A 425 23.02 -19.51 -33.84
C THR A 425 22.47 -20.61 -34.74
N ALA A 426 22.08 -21.75 -34.17
CA ALA A 426 21.71 -22.95 -34.92
C ALA A 426 20.47 -23.67 -34.36
N GLY A 427 20.16 -23.47 -33.08
CA GLY A 427 19.12 -24.18 -32.36
C GLY A 427 17.80 -23.43 -32.26
N SER A 428 16.90 -24.00 -31.47
CA SER A 428 15.63 -23.39 -31.08
C SER A 428 15.34 -23.66 -29.61
N ASP A 429 14.90 -22.63 -28.91
CA ASP A 429 14.35 -22.68 -27.55
C ASP A 429 13.21 -23.71 -27.39
N LYS A 430 12.42 -23.93 -28.44
CA LYS A 430 11.36 -24.96 -28.49
C LYS A 430 11.86 -26.36 -28.10
N ALA A 431 13.10 -26.69 -28.45
CA ALA A 431 13.70 -27.98 -28.09
C ALA A 431 13.89 -28.10 -26.56
N LEU A 432 14.27 -27.01 -25.90
CA LEU A 432 14.42 -26.96 -24.43
C LEU A 432 13.05 -27.01 -23.77
N ASN A 433 12.10 -26.21 -24.26
CA ASN A 433 10.72 -26.13 -23.74
C ASN A 433 10.05 -27.51 -23.75
N LYS A 434 10.23 -28.28 -24.82
CA LYS A 434 9.73 -29.66 -24.94
C LYS A 434 10.34 -30.58 -23.88
N GLY A 435 11.67 -30.55 -23.70
CA GLY A 435 12.35 -31.36 -22.67
C GLY A 435 11.87 -31.05 -21.25
N ILE A 436 11.64 -29.77 -20.94
CA ILE A 436 11.08 -29.34 -19.65
C ILE A 436 9.63 -29.80 -19.49
N SER A 437 8.80 -29.70 -20.54
CA SER A 437 7.41 -30.16 -20.51
C SER A 437 7.30 -31.67 -20.24
N ILE A 438 8.17 -32.49 -20.87
CA ILE A 438 8.24 -33.93 -20.60
C ILE A 438 8.66 -34.19 -19.14
N ALA A 439 9.70 -33.49 -18.66
CA ALA A 439 10.16 -33.63 -17.27
C ALA A 439 9.08 -33.24 -16.24
N LEU A 440 8.24 -32.25 -16.54
CA LEU A 440 7.09 -31.87 -15.72
C LEU A 440 6.03 -32.98 -15.69
N GLY A 441 5.75 -33.59 -16.85
CA GLY A 441 4.85 -34.75 -16.95
C GLY A 441 5.31 -35.91 -16.06
N ASP A 442 6.58 -36.31 -16.20
CA ASP A 442 7.20 -37.36 -15.38
C ASP A 442 7.25 -37.00 -13.88
N ALA A 443 7.32 -35.72 -13.55
CA ALA A 443 7.30 -35.26 -12.16
C ALA A 443 5.89 -35.32 -11.52
N GLY A 444 4.84 -35.52 -12.31
CA GLY A 444 3.45 -35.62 -11.87
C GLY A 444 2.59 -34.40 -12.18
N ILE A 445 3.06 -33.45 -12.99
CA ILE A 445 2.27 -32.30 -13.45
C ILE A 445 1.50 -32.71 -14.72
N GLY A 446 0.22 -33.00 -14.57
CA GLY A 446 -0.68 -33.32 -15.69
C GLY A 446 -0.95 -32.12 -16.60
N ASN A 447 -1.41 -32.39 -17.83
CA ASN A 447 -1.86 -31.39 -18.81
C ASN A 447 -0.82 -30.30 -19.14
N SER A 448 0.47 -30.62 -19.06
CA SER A 448 1.55 -29.78 -19.57
C SER A 448 1.71 -29.97 -21.08
N SER A 449 1.82 -28.89 -21.83
CA SER A 449 2.14 -28.93 -23.26
C SER A 449 3.04 -27.79 -23.67
N SER A 450 4.13 -28.10 -24.37
CA SER A 450 5.01 -27.10 -24.97
C SER A 450 4.47 -26.58 -26.30
N GLU A 451 4.64 -25.28 -26.58
CA GLU A 451 4.42 -24.68 -27.91
C GLU A 451 2.99 -24.82 -28.46
N LYS A 452 1.99 -24.95 -27.59
CA LYS A 452 0.58 -25.00 -27.99
C LYS A 452 -0.08 -23.64 -27.83
N PRO A 453 -0.94 -23.21 -28.78
CA PRO A 453 -1.72 -21.99 -28.61
C PRO A 453 -2.55 -22.01 -27.32
N HIS A 454 -2.66 -20.85 -26.69
CA HIS A 454 -3.54 -20.68 -25.54
C HIS A 454 -5.00 -20.91 -25.96
N PRO A 455 -5.80 -21.65 -25.19
CA PRO A 455 -7.14 -22.11 -25.61
C PRO A 455 -8.12 -20.98 -25.92
N TRP A 456 -7.94 -19.79 -25.34
CA TRP A 456 -8.88 -18.68 -25.53
C TRP A 456 -8.24 -17.29 -25.60
N ILE A 457 -6.90 -17.17 -25.54
CA ILE A 457 -6.21 -15.88 -25.77
C ILE A 457 -5.58 -15.95 -27.16
N PRO A 458 -6.17 -15.29 -28.18
CA PRO A 458 -5.70 -15.35 -29.56
C PRO A 458 -4.24 -14.94 -29.69
N GLY A 459 -3.52 -15.63 -30.59
CA GLY A 459 -2.14 -15.29 -30.92
C GLY A 459 -1.10 -15.56 -29.82
N ILE A 460 -1.52 -16.01 -28.63
CA ILE A 460 -0.61 -16.39 -27.56
C ILE A 460 -0.21 -17.86 -27.69
N ILE A 461 1.09 -18.11 -27.72
CA ILE A 461 1.71 -19.43 -27.64
C ILE A 461 2.76 -19.34 -26.53
N PRO A 462 2.46 -19.82 -25.31
CA PRO A 462 3.47 -19.89 -24.26
C PRO A 462 4.49 -20.98 -24.55
N ASP A 463 5.69 -20.83 -23.98
CA ASP A 463 6.73 -21.86 -24.07
C ASP A 463 6.23 -23.19 -23.49
N ILE A 464 5.55 -23.13 -22.34
CA ILE A 464 4.83 -24.25 -21.74
C ILE A 464 3.48 -23.77 -21.22
N PHE A 465 2.41 -24.43 -21.65
CA PHE A 465 1.07 -24.26 -21.13
C PHE A 465 0.74 -25.38 -20.14
N ILE A 466 0.12 -25.05 -19.01
CA ILE A 466 -0.38 -26.01 -18.02
C ILE A 466 -1.84 -25.68 -17.68
N ASP A 467 -2.72 -26.67 -17.82
CA ASP A 467 -4.14 -26.54 -17.47
C ASP A 467 -4.45 -27.30 -16.17
N LEU A 468 -4.51 -26.57 -15.05
CA LEU A 468 -4.87 -27.08 -13.72
C LEU A 468 -6.37 -26.91 -13.49
N PRO A 469 -7.03 -27.63 -12.55
CA PRO A 469 -8.47 -27.51 -12.36
C PRO A 469 -8.97 -26.09 -12.08
N ASP A 470 -8.25 -25.32 -11.27
CA ASP A 470 -8.62 -23.99 -10.79
C ASP A 470 -8.09 -22.84 -11.67
N LYS A 471 -7.04 -23.08 -12.46
CA LYS A 471 -6.35 -22.04 -13.22
C LYS A 471 -5.54 -22.57 -14.40
N GLN A 472 -5.13 -21.65 -15.27
CA GLN A 472 -4.22 -21.88 -16.39
C GLN A 472 -2.90 -21.19 -16.14
N ILE A 473 -1.80 -21.79 -16.56
CA ILE A 473 -0.46 -21.23 -16.37
C ILE A 473 0.27 -21.22 -17.71
N CYS A 474 0.70 -20.03 -18.10
CA CYS A 474 1.59 -19.78 -19.23
C CYS A 474 2.99 -19.57 -18.70
N ILE A 475 3.90 -20.50 -18.94
CA ILE A 475 5.32 -20.37 -18.58
C ILE A 475 6.07 -19.78 -19.77
N GLU A 476 6.88 -18.76 -19.50
CA GLU A 476 7.74 -18.05 -20.44
C GLU A 476 9.20 -18.09 -19.92
N PHE A 477 10.08 -18.76 -20.63
CA PHE A 477 11.50 -18.85 -20.33
C PHE A 477 12.29 -17.75 -21.03
N HIS A 478 13.12 -17.03 -20.27
CA HIS A 478 14.15 -16.21 -20.86
C HIS A 478 15.52 -16.91 -20.80
N TYR A 479 15.88 -17.60 -21.88
CA TYR A 479 17.19 -18.21 -22.03
C TYR A 479 18.26 -17.15 -22.34
N THR A 480 18.77 -16.49 -21.29
CA THR A 480 19.78 -15.45 -21.39
C THR A 480 20.90 -15.65 -20.36
N ASN A 481 22.11 -15.22 -20.72
CA ASN A 481 23.23 -15.09 -19.77
C ASN A 481 23.36 -13.66 -19.19
N LYS A 482 22.55 -12.72 -19.69
CA LYS A 482 22.52 -11.34 -19.21
C LYS A 482 21.83 -11.31 -17.86
N SER A 483 22.55 -10.85 -16.84
CA SER A 483 22.09 -10.83 -15.44
C SER A 483 21.74 -9.43 -14.96
N GLU A 484 21.73 -8.44 -15.86
CA GLU A 484 21.38 -7.08 -15.56
C GLU A 484 19.86 -6.94 -15.31
N PRO A 485 19.43 -6.30 -14.21
CA PRO A 485 18.00 -6.15 -13.87
C PRO A 485 17.12 -5.59 -14.99
N TYR A 486 17.64 -4.63 -15.78
CA TYR A 486 16.89 -4.02 -16.87
C TYR A 486 16.53 -5.00 -18.00
N VAL A 487 17.32 -6.07 -18.19
CA VAL A 487 17.07 -7.10 -19.22
C VAL A 487 15.89 -7.97 -18.82
N LEU A 488 15.81 -8.34 -17.54
CA LEU A 488 14.65 -9.02 -16.97
C LEU A 488 13.39 -8.16 -17.13
N ALA A 489 13.46 -6.90 -16.69
CA ALA A 489 12.32 -5.99 -16.77
C ALA A 489 11.85 -5.79 -18.23
N ASP A 490 12.78 -5.58 -19.17
CA ASP A 490 12.47 -5.44 -20.59
C ASP A 490 11.76 -6.68 -21.17
N TYR A 491 12.27 -7.87 -20.88
CA TYR A 491 11.68 -9.12 -21.39
C TYR A 491 10.25 -9.32 -20.85
N VAL A 492 10.06 -9.17 -19.53
CA VAL A 492 8.76 -9.33 -18.89
C VAL A 492 7.75 -8.33 -19.44
N LEU A 493 8.11 -7.04 -19.50
CA LEU A 493 7.21 -6.00 -20.01
C LEU A 493 6.87 -6.22 -21.49
N LYS A 494 7.83 -6.57 -22.35
CA LYS A 494 7.56 -6.85 -23.77
C LYS A 494 6.60 -8.02 -23.96
N LYS A 495 6.80 -9.11 -23.22
CA LYS A 495 5.91 -10.28 -23.30
C LYS A 495 4.52 -9.94 -22.77
N LEU A 496 4.42 -9.30 -21.61
CA LEU A 496 3.13 -8.88 -21.05
C LEU A 496 2.38 -7.89 -21.95
N ASP A 497 3.09 -7.05 -22.70
CA ASP A 497 2.47 -6.11 -23.65
C ASP A 497 1.61 -6.87 -24.67
N VAL A 498 2.15 -7.96 -25.21
CA VAL A 498 1.46 -8.86 -26.15
C VAL A 498 0.25 -9.51 -25.48
N TYR A 499 0.43 -10.10 -24.30
CA TYR A 499 -0.67 -10.74 -23.57
C TYR A 499 -1.82 -9.77 -23.29
N VAL A 500 -1.50 -8.58 -22.77
CA VAL A 500 -2.50 -7.57 -22.43
C VAL A 500 -3.18 -7.00 -23.68
N ALA A 501 -2.45 -6.82 -24.79
CA ALA A 501 -3.03 -6.37 -26.05
C ALA A 501 -4.09 -7.36 -26.56
N GLN A 502 -3.79 -8.66 -26.55
CA GLN A 502 -4.73 -9.71 -26.98
C GLN A 502 -5.94 -9.81 -26.06
N LEU A 503 -5.73 -9.73 -24.74
CA LEU A 503 -6.82 -9.70 -23.77
C LEU A 503 -7.72 -8.48 -23.95
N THR A 504 -7.13 -7.30 -24.14
CA THR A 504 -7.89 -6.07 -24.34
C THR A 504 -8.72 -6.14 -25.64
N SER A 505 -8.17 -6.71 -26.71
CA SER A 505 -8.91 -6.94 -27.96
C SER A 505 -10.12 -7.86 -27.74
N LEU A 506 -9.95 -8.96 -27.01
CA LEU A 506 -11.04 -9.88 -26.65
C LEU A 506 -12.15 -9.21 -25.82
N ILE A 507 -11.75 -8.39 -24.84
CA ILE A 507 -12.69 -7.72 -23.94
C ILE A 507 -13.51 -6.68 -24.70
N SER A 508 -12.88 -5.94 -25.62
CA SER A 508 -13.51 -4.92 -26.46
C SER A 508 -14.44 -5.51 -27.54
N LEU A 509 -14.19 -6.73 -28.02
CA LEU A 509 -15.09 -7.43 -28.96
C LEU A 509 -16.35 -8.01 -28.29
N LYS A 510 -16.36 -8.10 -26.96
CA LYS A 510 -17.50 -8.54 -26.13
C LYS A 510 -18.21 -7.37 -25.44
N LEU A 511 -18.07 -6.16 -25.97
CA LEU A 511 -18.87 -4.96 -25.67
C LEU A 511 -19.60 -4.58 -26.95
#